data_AF-A0A1H7N6L6-F1
#
_entry.id   AF-A0A1H7N6L6-F1
#
_cell.length_a   1.000
_cell.length_b   1.000
_cell.length_c   1.000
_cell.angle_alpha   90.00
_cell.angle_beta   90.00
_cell.angle_gamma   90.00
#
_symmetry.space_group_name_H-M   'P 1'
#
loop_
_entity.id
_entity.type
_entity.pdbx_description
1 polymer ?
#
loop_
_entity_poly.entity_id
_entity_poly.type
_entity_poly.pdbx_seq_one_letter_code
_entity_poly.pdbx_strand_id
1 'polypeptide(L)'
;MSGESKSEGVARKPDFSAAGVQPRSQSLMAATVTVLWIVADRAPIGCGAALATGPEGGRAQMGGDTWWATGPYQEDPAVAFRQAQERALRDQDLGAWEGKSLAELWQDEEWQEYVFTEGTGSVLDFFDFSADPARPDEVGMMRLLTDQQLRACFPDGRPGFAAWNDALLGNDLPFPPRACGRCIVLYRDGRPAEMGYWGRTAD
;
A
#
# COMPACT_ATOMS: atom_id res chain seq x y z
N MET A 1 -49.01 15.56 -50.68
CA MET A 1 -47.67 15.02 -51.02
C MET A 1 -46.69 16.18 -50.92
N SER A 2 -45.53 15.93 -50.31
CA SER A 2 -44.40 16.87 -50.07
C SER A 2 -44.62 17.83 -48.89
N GLY A 3 -43.76 17.92 -47.88
CA GLY A 3 -42.53 17.20 -47.55
C GLY A 3 -42.09 17.65 -46.15
N GLU A 4 -41.82 16.70 -45.26
CA GLU A 4 -41.27 16.95 -43.92
C GLU A 4 -39.75 16.86 -43.96
N SER A 5 -39.09 17.94 -43.53
CA SER A 5 -37.64 18.02 -43.34
C SER A 5 -37.23 17.33 -42.04
N LYS A 6 -36.39 16.30 -42.14
CA LYS A 6 -35.65 15.73 -41.02
C LYS A 6 -34.31 16.45 -40.85
N SER A 7 -34.02 16.88 -39.62
CA SER A 7 -32.71 17.34 -39.18
C SER A 7 -32.29 16.56 -37.92
N GLU A 8 -30.97 16.55 -37.68
CA GLU A 8 -30.24 16.03 -36.51
C GLU A 8 -29.92 14.51 -36.53
N GLY A 9 -28.72 14.05 -36.22
CA GLY A 9 -27.47 14.71 -35.85
C GLY A 9 -26.32 13.71 -35.99
N VAL A 10 -25.23 14.12 -36.62
CA VAL A 10 -24.00 13.32 -36.76
C VAL A 10 -23.04 13.72 -35.65
N ALA A 11 -22.80 12.81 -34.72
CA ALA A 11 -21.81 12.97 -33.67
C ALA A 11 -20.39 12.98 -34.27
N ARG A 12 -19.70 14.13 -34.15
CA ARG A 12 -18.27 14.26 -34.45
C ARG A 12 -17.45 13.74 -33.26
N LYS A 13 -16.54 12.81 -33.51
CA LYS A 13 -15.46 12.43 -32.56
C LYS A 13 -14.45 13.59 -32.46
N PRO A 14 -13.87 13.87 -31.29
CA PRO A 14 -12.78 14.82 -31.17
C PRO A 14 -11.47 14.20 -31.65
N ASP A 15 -10.80 14.93 -32.54
CA ASP A 15 -9.47 14.70 -33.08
C ASP A 15 -8.44 15.32 -32.11
N PHE A 16 -7.54 14.52 -31.57
CA PHE A 16 -6.40 14.99 -30.77
C PHE A 16 -5.13 14.80 -31.60
N SER A 17 -4.78 15.83 -32.37
CA SER A 17 -3.44 15.96 -32.95
C SER A 17 -3.05 17.42 -33.14
N ALA A 18 -1.76 17.66 -32.85
CA ALA A 18 -0.98 18.87 -33.08
C ALA A 18 -1.11 20.02 -32.07
N ALA A 19 -0.24 19.99 -31.05
CA ALA A 19 0.45 21.19 -30.59
C ALA A 19 1.94 20.85 -30.44
N GLY A 20 2.73 21.24 -31.45
CA GLY A 20 4.18 21.20 -31.39
C GLY A 20 4.70 22.27 -30.42
N VAL A 21 5.62 21.87 -29.54
CA VAL A 21 6.42 22.77 -28.73
C VAL A 21 7.89 22.37 -28.93
N GLN A 22 8.67 23.30 -29.49
CA GLN A 22 10.12 23.17 -29.64
C GLN A 22 10.82 23.23 -28.27
N PRO A 23 11.93 22.50 -28.07
CA PRO A 23 12.70 22.56 -26.84
C PRO A 23 13.61 23.80 -26.79
N ARG A 24 13.49 24.58 -25.72
CA ARG A 24 14.50 25.58 -25.34
C ARG A 24 15.54 24.92 -24.44
N SER A 25 16.77 24.87 -24.93
CA SER A 25 17.97 24.60 -24.16
C SER A 25 18.10 25.57 -22.99
N GLN A 26 18.21 25.06 -21.76
CA GLN A 26 18.93 25.73 -20.69
C GLN A 26 19.77 24.70 -19.92
N SER A 27 21.07 24.89 -20.06
CA SER A 27 22.12 24.29 -19.23
C SER A 27 22.19 25.06 -17.93
N LEU A 28 22.14 24.38 -16.78
CA LEU A 28 22.58 24.91 -15.49
C LEU A 28 22.94 23.74 -14.55
N MET A 29 24.26 23.59 -14.39
CA MET A 29 25.01 23.34 -13.16
C MET A 29 24.65 22.16 -12.23
N ALA A 30 25.68 21.33 -12.06
CA ALA A 30 25.86 20.25 -11.12
C ALA A 30 25.49 20.57 -9.66
N ALA A 31 24.91 19.56 -9.00
CA ALA A 31 25.11 19.32 -7.58
C ALA A 31 25.26 17.80 -7.38
N THR A 32 26.51 17.36 -7.26
CA THR A 32 26.85 15.99 -6.84
C THR A 32 26.62 15.90 -5.34
N VAL A 33 25.56 15.20 -4.92
CA VAL A 33 25.40 14.79 -3.52
C VAL A 33 25.91 13.37 -3.39
N THR A 34 27.13 13.23 -2.85
CA THR A 34 27.70 11.95 -2.44
C THR A 34 27.03 11.53 -1.13
N VAL A 35 26.16 10.53 -1.17
CA VAL A 35 25.66 9.85 0.03
C VAL A 35 26.63 8.71 0.37
N LEU A 36 27.37 8.89 1.46
CA LEU A 36 28.28 7.91 2.03
C LEU A 36 27.45 6.85 2.76
N TRP A 37 27.44 5.61 2.26
CA TRP A 37 26.90 4.47 2.97
C TRP A 37 27.91 3.99 4.00
N ILE A 38 27.55 4.06 5.28
CA ILE A 38 28.26 3.32 6.33
C ILE A 38 27.82 1.86 6.21
N VAL A 39 28.73 1.01 5.74
CA VAL A 39 28.60 -0.44 5.79
C VAL A 39 28.74 -0.86 7.26
N ALA A 40 27.62 -1.20 7.88
CA ALA A 40 27.64 -2.02 9.09
C ALA A 40 27.65 -3.49 8.66
N ASP A 41 28.69 -4.16 9.15
CA ASP A 41 29.12 -5.53 8.90
C ASP A 41 27.97 -6.57 9.01
N ARG A 42 27.78 -7.38 7.98
CA ARG A 42 26.87 -8.54 7.98
C ARG A 42 27.69 -9.78 8.33
N ALA A 43 27.45 -10.36 9.49
CA ALA A 43 27.67 -11.79 9.73
C ALA A 43 26.42 -12.58 9.29
N PRO A 44 26.56 -13.82 8.79
CA PRO A 44 25.49 -14.55 8.13
C PRO A 44 24.65 -15.36 9.13
N ILE A 45 23.33 -15.29 9.01
CA ILE A 45 22.37 -16.23 9.59
C ILE A 45 21.47 -16.57 8.39
N GLY A 46 21.53 -17.74 7.76
CA GLY A 46 21.49 -19.07 8.35
C GLY A 46 20.03 -19.50 8.46
N CYS A 47 19.49 -20.13 7.42
CA CYS A 47 18.18 -20.80 7.44
C CYS A 47 18.05 -21.69 8.69
N GLY A 48 16.95 -21.58 9.43
CA GLY A 48 16.63 -22.48 10.53
C GLY A 48 15.42 -22.03 11.34
N ALA A 49 14.37 -22.84 11.33
CA ALA A 49 13.10 -22.67 12.02
C ALA A 49 13.18 -22.33 13.51
N ALA A 50 12.20 -21.54 14.01
CA ALA A 50 11.47 -21.78 15.26
C ALA A 50 10.37 -20.71 15.46
N LEU A 51 9.12 -21.11 15.21
CA LEU A 51 7.92 -20.39 15.67
C LEU A 51 7.81 -20.53 17.20
N ALA A 52 7.69 -19.40 17.90
CA ALA A 52 7.31 -19.38 19.31
C ALA A 52 5.82 -19.05 19.42
N THR A 53 5.02 -20.05 19.78
CA THR A 53 3.59 -19.93 20.10
C THR A 53 3.42 -19.39 21.53
N GLY A 54 2.75 -18.25 21.68
CA GLY A 54 2.17 -17.77 22.95
C GLY A 54 0.67 -18.08 23.03
N PRO A 55 0.09 -18.25 24.25
CA PRO A 55 -1.16 -19.00 24.43
C PRO A 55 -2.44 -18.19 24.17
N GLU A 56 -3.43 -18.94 23.72
CA GLU A 56 -4.77 -18.57 23.28
C GLU A 56 -5.66 -17.95 24.37
N GLY A 57 -6.50 -16.99 23.97
CA GLY A 57 -7.48 -16.38 24.87
C GLY A 57 -8.52 -15.50 24.17
N GLY A 58 -8.98 -15.86 22.97
CA GLY A 58 -10.07 -15.17 22.28
C GLY A 58 -10.23 -15.74 20.88
N ARG A 59 -11.41 -16.29 20.56
CA ARG A 59 -11.76 -16.98 19.30
C ARG A 59 -10.86 -16.58 18.12
N ALA A 60 -9.83 -17.38 17.86
CA ALA A 60 -8.97 -17.21 16.71
C ALA A 60 -9.83 -17.35 15.46
N GLN A 61 -9.97 -16.27 14.71
CA GLN A 61 -10.41 -16.34 13.33
C GLN A 61 -9.29 -17.09 12.58
N MET A 62 -9.50 -18.38 12.37
CA MET A 62 -8.56 -19.29 11.68
C MET A 62 -8.38 -18.81 10.23
N GLY A 63 -7.15 -18.45 9.87
CA GLY A 63 -6.76 -17.99 8.54
C GLY A 63 -6.05 -16.63 8.55
N GLY A 64 -4.96 -16.54 7.80
CA GLY A 64 -4.25 -15.34 7.39
C GLY A 64 -3.10 -14.96 8.31
N ASP A 65 -1.89 -14.95 7.75
CA ASP A 65 -0.70 -14.39 8.37
C ASP A 65 -0.84 -12.87 8.59
N THR A 66 -0.40 -12.42 9.76
CA THR A 66 -0.34 -11.00 10.08
C THR A 66 0.97 -10.41 9.61
N TRP A 67 0.91 -9.21 9.03
CA TRP A 67 2.11 -8.52 8.53
C TRP A 67 2.02 -7.03 8.80
N TRP A 68 3.17 -6.36 8.83
CA TRP A 68 3.26 -4.90 8.91
C TRP A 68 4.50 -4.38 8.19
N ALA A 69 4.42 -3.13 7.72
CA ALA A 69 5.49 -2.45 7.01
C ALA A 69 5.39 -0.93 7.22
N THR A 70 6.45 -0.22 6.86
CA THR A 70 6.43 1.24 6.79
C THR A 70 6.80 1.72 5.39
N GLY A 71 6.39 2.95 5.08
CA GLY A 71 6.71 3.62 3.82
C GLY A 71 6.88 5.13 4.01
N PRO A 72 7.39 5.83 2.98
CA PRO A 72 7.50 7.29 3.04
C PRO A 72 6.12 7.93 3.18
N TYR A 73 6.05 9.03 3.94
CA TYR A 73 4.83 9.84 4.00
C TYR A 73 4.54 10.50 2.65
N GLN A 74 3.25 10.53 2.29
CA GLN A 74 2.70 11.39 1.23
C GLN A 74 1.47 12.10 1.78
N GLU A 75 1.23 13.32 1.30
CA GLU A 75 0.00 14.05 1.65
C GLU A 75 -1.25 13.32 1.18
N ASP A 76 -1.18 12.66 0.01
CA ASP A 76 -2.20 11.74 -0.48
C ASP A 76 -1.87 10.29 -0.06
N PRO A 77 -2.64 9.69 0.85
CA PRO A 77 -2.42 8.32 1.32
C PRO A 77 -2.55 7.26 0.22
N ALA A 78 -3.35 7.51 -0.82
CA ALA A 78 -3.47 6.60 -1.96
C ALA A 78 -2.15 6.57 -2.75
N VAL A 79 -1.49 7.73 -2.91
CA VAL A 79 -0.16 7.80 -3.53
C VAL A 79 0.88 7.07 -2.68
N ALA A 80 0.87 7.24 -1.36
CA ALA A 80 1.77 6.49 -0.49
C ALA A 80 1.55 4.97 -0.59
N PHE A 81 0.28 4.53 -0.60
CA PHE A 81 -0.05 3.12 -0.75
C PHE A 81 0.44 2.54 -2.08
N ARG A 82 0.24 3.24 -3.20
CA ARG A 82 0.79 2.84 -4.51
C ARG A 82 2.31 2.73 -4.50
N GLN A 83 3.01 3.68 -3.88
CA GLN A 83 4.47 3.62 -3.74
C GLN A 83 4.93 2.44 -2.87
N ALA A 84 4.17 2.12 -1.82
CA ALA A 84 4.44 0.95 -0.99
C ALA A 84 4.30 -0.35 -1.79
N GLN A 85 3.25 -0.47 -2.62
CA GLN A 85 3.09 -1.61 -3.54
C GLN A 85 4.24 -1.70 -4.54
N GLU A 86 4.64 -0.61 -5.18
CA GLU A 86 5.76 -0.60 -6.12
C GLU A 86 7.11 -0.91 -5.47
N ARG A 87 7.27 -0.59 -4.18
CA ARG A 87 8.44 -1.00 -3.41
C ARG A 87 8.39 -2.49 -3.11
N ALA A 88 7.27 -3.00 -2.60
CA ALA A 88 7.11 -4.43 -2.32
C ALA A 88 7.33 -5.28 -3.58
N LEU A 89 6.80 -4.84 -4.73
CA LEU A 89 7.00 -5.48 -6.03
C LEU A 89 8.48 -5.60 -6.43
N ARG A 90 9.31 -4.62 -6.07
CA ARG A 90 10.75 -4.61 -6.37
C ARG A 90 11.57 -5.42 -5.37
N ASP A 91 11.13 -5.43 -4.12
CA ASP A 91 11.91 -5.98 -3.01
C ASP A 91 11.61 -7.47 -2.78
N GLN A 92 10.44 -7.97 -3.21
CA GLN A 92 10.04 -9.36 -3.08
C GLN A 92 10.48 -10.21 -4.27
N ASP A 93 10.88 -11.46 -3.97
CA ASP A 93 11.07 -12.50 -4.98
C ASP A 93 9.69 -13.07 -5.33
N LEU A 94 9.19 -12.68 -6.50
CA LEU A 94 7.87 -13.09 -7.00
C LEU A 94 7.95 -14.22 -8.03
N GLY A 95 9.11 -14.84 -8.23
CA GLY A 95 9.29 -15.96 -9.14
C GLY A 95 8.67 -15.73 -10.54
N ALA A 96 7.59 -16.45 -10.85
CA ALA A 96 6.91 -16.39 -12.14
C ALA A 96 6.33 -15.02 -12.52
N TRP A 97 6.16 -14.11 -11.55
CA TRP A 97 5.64 -12.77 -11.77
C TRP A 97 6.72 -11.68 -11.80
N GLU A 98 7.99 -12.05 -11.74
CA GLU A 98 9.09 -11.08 -11.81
C GLU A 98 9.02 -10.24 -13.11
N GLY A 99 9.17 -8.92 -12.96
CA GLY A 99 9.11 -7.98 -14.08
C GLY A 99 7.70 -7.55 -14.52
N LYS A 100 6.63 -8.14 -13.97
CA LYS A 100 5.25 -7.64 -14.19
C LYS A 100 5.02 -6.37 -13.37
N SER A 101 4.32 -5.41 -13.96
CA SER A 101 3.80 -4.24 -13.24
C SER A 101 2.59 -4.62 -12.37
N LEU A 102 2.26 -3.79 -11.37
CA LEU A 102 1.05 -3.95 -10.57
C LEU A 102 -0.22 -4.06 -11.43
N ALA A 103 -0.30 -3.27 -12.51
CA ALA A 103 -1.47 -3.31 -13.39
C ALA A 103 -1.59 -4.66 -14.10
N GLU A 104 -0.48 -5.25 -14.54
CA GLU A 104 -0.46 -6.57 -15.16
C GLU A 104 -0.80 -7.68 -14.16
N LEU A 105 -0.24 -7.61 -12.95
CA LEU A 105 -0.57 -8.53 -11.87
C LEU A 105 -2.07 -8.53 -11.54
N TRP A 106 -2.69 -7.36 -11.52
CA TRP A 106 -4.13 -7.28 -11.25
C TRP A 106 -5.03 -7.77 -12.38
N GLN A 107 -4.50 -8.01 -13.56
CA GLN A 107 -5.22 -8.67 -14.64
C GLN A 107 -4.89 -10.17 -14.74
N ASP A 108 -3.98 -10.66 -13.90
CA ASP A 108 -3.51 -12.05 -13.90
C ASP A 108 -4.33 -12.89 -12.91
N GLU A 109 -5.05 -13.89 -13.41
CA GLU A 109 -5.90 -14.76 -12.59
C GLU A 109 -5.08 -15.64 -11.64
N GLU A 110 -3.89 -16.09 -12.04
CA GLU A 110 -3.01 -16.91 -11.17
C GLU A 110 -2.48 -16.06 -10.01
N TRP A 111 -2.18 -14.79 -10.27
CA TRP A 111 -1.79 -13.85 -9.21
C TRP A 111 -2.95 -13.60 -8.23
N GLN A 112 -4.17 -13.39 -8.74
CA GLN A 112 -5.34 -13.21 -7.88
C GLN A 112 -5.58 -14.45 -7.01
N GLU A 113 -5.52 -15.65 -7.59
CA GLU A 113 -5.63 -16.90 -6.84
C GLU A 113 -4.52 -17.02 -5.78
N TYR A 114 -3.28 -16.72 -6.14
CA TYR A 114 -2.15 -16.73 -5.21
C TYR A 114 -2.36 -15.79 -4.03
N VAL A 115 -2.75 -14.53 -4.26
CA VAL A 115 -3.05 -13.57 -3.19
C VAL A 115 -4.18 -14.05 -2.26
N PHE A 116 -5.18 -14.74 -2.79
CA PHE A 116 -6.32 -15.23 -2.00
C PHE A 116 -6.10 -16.56 -1.29
N THR A 117 -5.09 -17.35 -1.67
CA THR A 117 -4.88 -18.70 -1.16
C THR A 117 -3.56 -18.90 -0.41
N GLU A 118 -2.55 -18.10 -0.73
CA GLU A 118 -1.23 -18.12 -0.08
C GLU A 118 -0.89 -16.74 0.52
N GLY A 119 -1.18 -15.67 -0.23
CA GLY A 119 -0.82 -14.31 0.16
C GLY A 119 0.68 -14.02 -0.03
N THR A 120 0.99 -12.73 -0.05
CA THR A 120 2.35 -12.19 -0.17
C THR A 120 2.91 -11.76 1.19
N GLY A 121 2.06 -11.70 2.22
CA GLY A 121 2.42 -11.16 3.54
C GLY A 121 2.77 -9.67 3.45
N SER A 122 2.09 -8.92 2.58
CA SER A 122 2.49 -7.54 2.27
C SER A 122 1.34 -6.66 1.76
N VAL A 123 1.66 -5.39 1.48
CA VAL A 123 0.75 -4.45 0.80
C VAL A 123 0.28 -4.93 -0.58
N LEU A 124 0.96 -5.90 -1.18
CA LEU A 124 0.58 -6.53 -2.44
C LEU A 124 -0.64 -7.44 -2.31
N ASP A 125 -1.16 -7.72 -1.11
CA ASP A 125 -2.40 -8.50 -0.97
C ASP A 125 -3.68 -7.66 -1.14
N PHE A 126 -3.51 -6.34 -1.32
CA PHE A 126 -4.60 -5.36 -1.33
C PHE A 126 -4.59 -4.62 -2.65
N PHE A 127 -5.71 -4.64 -3.39
CA PHE A 127 -5.83 -3.98 -4.69
C PHE A 127 -6.63 -2.68 -4.62
N ASP A 128 -7.47 -2.49 -3.58
CA ASP A 128 -8.24 -1.27 -3.36
C ASP A 128 -7.68 -0.45 -2.18
N PHE A 129 -7.82 0.88 -2.29
CA PHE A 129 -7.50 1.80 -1.22
C PHE A 129 -8.68 2.74 -0.96
N SER A 130 -9.15 2.76 0.29
CA SER A 130 -10.15 3.73 0.73
C SER A 130 -9.52 4.86 1.54
N ALA A 131 -9.57 6.07 0.97
CA ALA A 131 -9.28 7.29 1.69
C ALA A 131 -10.39 7.66 2.69
N ASP A 132 -11.60 7.11 2.54
CA ASP A 132 -12.67 7.23 3.53
C ASP A 132 -12.43 6.24 4.67
N PRO A 133 -12.08 6.71 5.89
CA PRO A 133 -11.85 5.83 7.03
C PRO A 133 -13.15 5.23 7.57
N ALA A 134 -14.32 5.76 7.23
CA ALA A 134 -15.60 5.22 7.68
C ALA A 134 -16.13 4.10 6.76
N ARG A 135 -15.51 3.88 5.60
CA ARG A 135 -15.90 2.80 4.69
C ARG A 135 -15.79 1.44 5.40
N PRO A 136 -16.81 0.56 5.31
CA PRO A 136 -16.74 -0.79 5.83
C PRO A 136 -15.55 -1.57 5.25
N ASP A 137 -15.08 -2.56 5.99
CA ASP A 137 -14.02 -3.42 5.50
C ASP A 137 -14.52 -4.29 4.33
N GLU A 138 -13.72 -4.33 3.28
CA GLU A 138 -13.94 -5.12 2.07
C GLU A 138 -12.68 -5.94 1.79
N VAL A 139 -12.87 -7.14 1.24
CA VAL A 139 -11.78 -8.06 0.91
C VAL A 139 -10.83 -7.41 -0.10
N GLY A 140 -9.53 -7.44 0.19
CA GLY A 140 -8.48 -6.82 -0.62
C GLY A 140 -8.40 -5.30 -0.49
N MET A 141 -9.04 -4.72 0.53
CA MET A 141 -9.00 -3.27 0.76
C MET A 141 -8.01 -2.87 1.85
N MET A 142 -7.21 -1.84 1.55
CA MET A 142 -6.44 -1.06 2.51
C MET A 142 -7.21 0.21 2.90
N ARG A 143 -7.29 0.55 4.19
CA ARG A 143 -8.01 1.76 4.66
C ARG A 143 -7.30 2.46 5.81
N LEU A 144 -7.43 3.77 5.88
CA LEU A 144 -7.00 4.56 7.04
C LEU A 144 -7.82 4.23 8.30
N LEU A 145 -7.21 4.31 9.48
CA LEU A 145 -7.99 4.33 10.73
C LEU A 145 -8.90 5.55 10.81
N THR A 146 -10.07 5.38 11.42
CA THR A 146 -10.89 6.52 11.86
C THR A 146 -10.20 7.25 13.01
N ASP A 147 -10.53 8.53 13.21
CA ASP A 147 -10.06 9.30 14.37
C ASP A 147 -10.39 8.60 15.70
N GLN A 148 -11.55 7.96 15.79
CA GLN A 148 -11.95 7.20 16.98
C GLN A 148 -11.05 5.98 17.20
N GLN A 149 -10.79 5.20 16.15
CA GLN A 149 -9.90 4.03 16.22
C GLN A 149 -8.48 4.44 16.57
N LEU A 150 -7.99 5.51 15.95
CA LEU A 150 -6.66 6.06 16.21
C LEU A 150 -6.53 6.53 17.66
N ARG A 151 -7.49 7.30 18.18
CA ARG A 151 -7.46 7.81 19.56
C ARG A 151 -7.69 6.76 20.63
N ALA A 152 -8.37 5.66 20.29
CA ALA A 152 -8.51 4.54 21.20
C ALA A 152 -7.17 3.87 21.51
N CYS A 153 -6.26 3.82 20.53
CA CYS A 153 -4.92 3.21 20.69
C CYS A 153 -3.85 4.24 21.03
N PHE A 154 -4.00 5.47 20.53
CA PHE A 154 -3.05 6.56 20.66
C PHE A 154 -3.79 7.84 21.06
N PRO A 155 -3.95 8.13 22.37
CA PRO A 155 -4.78 9.25 22.85
C PRO A 155 -4.50 10.60 22.18
N ASP A 156 -3.23 10.88 21.90
CA ASP A 156 -2.79 12.12 21.24
C ASP A 156 -3.10 12.16 19.74
N GLY A 157 -3.42 11.01 19.13
CA GLY A 157 -3.76 10.86 17.72
C GLY A 157 -2.58 11.06 16.76
N ARG A 158 -1.35 11.10 17.28
CA ARG A 158 -0.12 11.35 16.51
C ARG A 158 1.00 10.40 16.93
N PRO A 159 0.82 9.08 16.76
CA PRO A 159 1.83 8.12 17.16
C PRO A 159 3.11 8.29 16.34
N GLY A 160 4.25 8.13 17.01
CA GLY A 160 5.52 7.89 16.32
C GLY A 160 5.71 6.40 16.02
N PHE A 161 6.76 6.08 15.26
CA PHE A 161 7.08 4.71 14.87
C PHE A 161 7.17 3.75 16.07
N ALA A 162 7.91 4.13 17.14
CA ALA A 162 8.08 3.27 18.32
C ALA A 162 6.73 2.94 18.98
N ALA A 163 5.90 3.95 19.22
CA ALA A 163 4.57 3.75 19.83
C ALA A 163 3.67 2.86 18.96
N TRP A 164 3.69 3.05 17.64
CA TRP A 164 2.93 2.20 16.72
C TRP A 164 3.43 0.76 16.70
N ASN A 165 4.75 0.55 16.65
CA ASN A 165 5.36 -0.77 16.67
C ASN A 165 5.07 -1.51 17.99
N ASP A 166 5.20 -0.82 19.12
CA ASP A 166 4.90 -1.39 20.44
C ASP A 166 3.41 -1.76 20.54
N ALA A 167 2.51 -0.92 20.02
CA ALA A 167 1.08 -1.22 20.00
C ALA A 167 0.72 -2.43 19.12
N LEU A 168 1.40 -2.61 17.97
CA LEU A 168 1.24 -3.80 17.13
C LEU A 168 1.72 -5.07 17.85
N LEU A 169 2.92 -5.03 18.45
CA LEU A 169 3.51 -6.18 19.13
C LEU A 169 2.80 -6.51 20.46
N GLY A 170 2.26 -5.50 21.13
CA GLY A 170 1.51 -5.61 22.37
C GLY A 170 0.05 -6.03 22.20
N ASN A 171 -0.46 -6.10 20.97
CA ASN A 171 -1.87 -6.29 20.62
C ASN A 171 -2.82 -5.15 21.04
N ASP A 172 -2.28 -3.97 21.37
CA ASP A 172 -3.09 -2.78 21.63
C ASP A 172 -3.69 -2.21 20.33
N LEU A 173 -3.02 -2.45 19.20
CA LEU A 173 -3.51 -2.13 17.87
C LEU A 173 -4.01 -3.41 17.19
N PRO A 174 -5.34 -3.64 17.12
CA PRO A 174 -5.87 -4.88 16.59
C PRO A 174 -5.61 -5.00 15.09
N PHE A 175 -5.28 -6.22 14.67
CA PHE A 175 -5.27 -6.58 13.25
C PHE A 175 -6.69 -6.55 12.69
N PRO A 176 -6.87 -6.07 11.45
CA PRO A 176 -8.17 -6.10 10.79
C PRO A 176 -8.62 -7.55 10.48
N PRO A 177 -9.86 -7.75 9.99
CA PRO A 177 -10.33 -9.05 9.51
C PRO A 177 -9.42 -9.64 8.41
N ARG A 178 -9.61 -10.93 8.12
CA ARG A 178 -8.95 -11.64 7.00
C ARG A 178 -9.08 -10.86 5.69
N ALA A 179 -8.00 -10.85 4.90
CA ALA A 179 -7.90 -10.11 3.64
C ALA A 179 -8.19 -8.61 3.75
N CYS A 180 -8.02 -8.00 4.92
CA CYS A 180 -8.19 -6.57 5.12
C CYS A 180 -6.89 -5.91 5.62
N GLY A 181 -6.71 -4.64 5.26
CA GLY A 181 -5.54 -3.85 5.60
C GLY A 181 -5.89 -2.56 6.32
N ARG A 182 -4.93 -2.04 7.08
CA ARG A 182 -4.97 -0.73 7.74
C ARG A 182 -3.71 0.06 7.48
N CYS A 183 -3.88 1.37 7.46
CA CYS A 183 -2.75 2.29 7.46
C CYS A 183 -2.98 3.51 8.37
N ILE A 184 -1.88 4.10 8.83
CA ILE A 184 -1.86 5.35 9.60
C ILE A 184 -0.68 6.22 9.20
N VAL A 185 -0.78 7.51 9.52
CA VAL A 185 0.34 8.44 9.49
C VAL A 185 1.14 8.33 10.78
N LEU A 186 2.45 8.17 10.65
CA LEU A 186 3.41 8.17 11.75
C LEU A 186 4.12 9.52 11.82
N TYR A 187 4.31 10.01 13.04
CA TYR A 187 4.83 11.34 13.31
C TYR A 187 6.25 11.30 13.90
N ARG A 188 7.05 12.29 13.54
CA ARG A 188 8.36 12.59 14.14
C ARG A 188 8.42 14.08 14.42
N ASP A 189 8.76 14.45 15.66
CA ASP A 189 8.82 15.85 16.10
C ASP A 189 7.53 16.64 15.79
N GLY A 190 6.37 15.97 15.94
CA GLY A 190 5.05 16.55 15.70
C GLY A 190 4.68 16.72 14.23
N ARG A 191 5.50 16.26 13.28
CA ARG A 191 5.26 16.33 11.84
C ARG A 191 5.03 14.94 11.24
N PRO A 192 4.17 14.79 10.21
CA PRO A 192 4.09 13.56 9.44
C PRO A 192 5.46 13.19 8.87
N ALA A 193 5.85 11.93 9.02
CA ALA A 193 7.16 11.45 8.61
C ALA A 193 7.08 10.18 7.76
N GLU A 194 6.22 9.24 8.18
CA GLU A 194 6.11 7.91 7.57
C GLU A 194 4.64 7.47 7.50
N MET A 195 4.36 6.48 6.67
CA MET A 195 3.12 5.71 6.72
C MET A 195 3.40 4.37 7.39
N GLY A 196 2.53 3.96 8.32
CA GLY A 196 2.50 2.59 8.85
C GLY A 196 1.40 1.80 8.16
N TYR A 197 1.69 0.55 7.77
CA TYR A 197 0.77 -0.38 7.14
C TYR A 197 0.76 -1.69 7.93
N TRP A 198 -0.41 -2.29 8.11
CA TRP A 198 -0.53 -3.64 8.66
C TRP A 198 -1.81 -4.30 8.16
N GLY A 199 -1.85 -5.62 8.18
CA GLY A 199 -3.00 -6.34 7.66
C GLY A 199 -2.94 -7.81 7.98
N ARG A 200 -3.94 -8.51 7.44
CA ARG A 200 -4.01 -9.96 7.47
C ARG A 200 -4.17 -10.48 6.04
N THR A 201 -3.36 -11.46 5.67
CA THR A 201 -3.48 -12.14 4.37
C THR A 201 -4.81 -12.90 4.27
N ALA A 202 -5.07 -13.43 3.08
CA ALA A 202 -6.34 -14.03 2.74
C ALA A 202 -6.35 -15.56 2.86
N ASP A 203 -5.27 -16.24 3.24
CA ASP A 203 -5.18 -17.69 3.40
C ASP A 203 -5.81 -18.25 4.69
#